data_AF-A0A2N1T9E2-F1
#
_entry.id   AF-A0A2N1T9E2-F1
#
_cell.length_a   1.000
_cell.length_b   1.000
_cell.length_c   1.000
_cell.angle_alpha   90.00
_cell.angle_beta   90.00
_cell.angle_gamma   90.00
#
_symmetry.space_group_name_H-M   'P 1'
#
loop_
_entity.id
_entity.type
_entity.pdbx_description
1 polymer ?
#
loop_
_entity_poly.entity_id
_entity_poly.type
_entity_poly.pdbx_seq_one_letter_code
_entity_poly.pdbx_strand_id
1 'polypeptide(L)'
;MDDGIHDIDFDDDETSVQEKKKGPLSRPPRWRDIHPALQIFLLFVVSTLMYRGYSFGSLFPASGEAVFSGHQYWRILTSLFTHSGMTHLLSNSWLFIIFGWFLRTYFGTIVFPVLSLVLGMAGTWITLLFYDPTVNLVGASGMIHSMIGLWIVLYVRFDSDHTVPMRLFRAVGFSLAMLIPSTVQAEVSYTAHGVGFILGIAGGLLCSPFVKTGMSPEADEGDINDRSETN
;
A
#
# COMPACT_ATOMS: atom_id res chain seq x y z
N MET A 1 69.19 37.66 17.80
CA MET A 1 68.97 36.62 16.78
C MET A 1 67.96 35.69 17.42
N ASP A 2 66.71 35.93 17.09
CA ASP A 2 65.51 35.33 17.68
C ASP A 2 64.90 34.49 16.55
N ASP A 3 65.16 33.19 16.60
CA ASP A 3 64.68 32.24 15.60
C ASP A 3 63.34 31.69 16.09
N GLY A 4 62.28 32.45 15.80
CA GLY A 4 60.90 32.04 16.00
C GLY A 4 60.53 30.90 15.05
N ILE A 5 60.57 29.67 15.56
CA ILE A 5 59.93 28.53 14.91
C ILE A 5 58.42 28.73 15.11
N HIS A 6 57.75 29.16 14.04
CA HIS A 6 56.30 29.12 13.95
C HIS A 6 55.86 27.66 13.86
N ASP A 7 55.35 27.13 14.97
CA ASP A 7 54.55 25.92 14.96
C ASP A 7 53.29 26.20 14.12
N ILE A 8 53.23 25.56 12.96
CA ILE A 8 52.04 25.53 12.11
C ILE A 8 51.13 24.50 12.77
N ASP A 9 50.17 24.98 13.58
CA ASP A 9 49.03 24.17 13.99
C ASP A 9 48.28 23.76 12.72
N PHE A 10 48.41 22.49 12.37
CA PHE A 10 47.46 21.84 11.48
C PHE A 10 46.18 21.70 12.29
N ASP A 11 45.29 22.69 12.18
CA ASP A 11 43.88 22.50 12.52
C ASP A 11 43.39 21.32 11.70
N ASP A 12 43.28 20.16 12.35
CA ASP A 12 42.52 19.03 11.88
C ASP A 12 41.09 19.54 11.68
N ASP A 13 40.78 19.94 10.44
CA ASP A 13 39.43 20.17 9.96
C ASP A 13 38.74 18.81 9.98
N GLU A 14 38.34 18.39 11.19
CA GLU A 14 37.33 17.38 11.44
C GLU A 14 36.09 17.87 10.71
N THR A 15 36.03 17.54 9.42
CA THR A 15 34.81 17.52 8.65
C THR A 15 33.85 16.64 9.42
N SER A 16 33.06 17.27 10.30
CA SER A 16 31.98 16.62 11.01
C SER A 16 31.06 16.11 9.91
N VAL A 17 31.23 14.85 9.52
CA VAL A 17 30.33 14.18 8.59
C VAL A 17 29.01 14.17 9.32
N GLN A 18 28.17 15.18 9.08
CA GLN A 18 26.82 15.22 9.62
C GLN A 18 26.16 13.94 9.17
N GLU A 19 26.02 12.98 10.09
CA GLU A 19 25.32 11.73 9.83
C GLU A 19 23.94 12.10 9.28
N LYS A 20 23.73 11.77 8.00
CA LYS A 20 22.48 12.07 7.32
C LYS A 20 21.35 11.38 8.11
N LYS A 21 20.52 12.18 8.77
CA LYS A 21 19.40 11.70 9.58
C LYS A 21 18.56 10.73 8.73
N LYS A 22 18.50 9.47 9.17
CA LYS A 22 17.84 8.41 8.41
C LYS A 22 16.35 8.71 8.22
N GLY A 23 15.83 8.37 7.03
CA GLY A 23 14.45 8.66 6.67
C GLY A 23 13.42 7.85 7.44
N PRO A 24 12.14 8.22 7.38
CA PRO A 24 11.07 7.40 7.96
C PRO A 24 11.05 5.98 7.38
N LEU A 25 11.32 5.80 6.08
CA LEU A 25 11.33 4.47 5.44
C LEU A 25 12.59 3.63 5.74
N SER A 26 13.59 4.21 6.41
CA SER A 26 14.81 3.49 6.80
C SER A 26 14.58 2.50 7.96
N ARG A 27 13.51 2.73 8.74
CA ARG A 27 13.16 1.94 9.92
C ARG A 27 12.29 0.76 9.50
N PRO A 28 12.47 -0.42 10.13
CA PRO A 28 11.63 -1.56 9.83
C PRO A 28 10.16 -1.25 10.18
N PRO A 29 9.21 -1.86 9.48
CA PRO A 29 7.81 -1.58 9.72
C PRO A 29 7.36 -2.09 11.10
N ARG A 30 6.56 -1.29 11.81
CA ARG A 30 6.09 -1.60 13.16
C ARG A 30 5.05 -2.72 13.12
N TRP A 31 5.27 -3.79 13.85
CA TRP A 31 4.37 -4.95 13.88
C TRP A 31 2.94 -4.61 14.33
N ARG A 32 2.75 -3.66 15.25
CA ARG A 32 1.41 -3.25 15.71
C ARG A 32 0.53 -2.67 14.60
N ASP A 33 1.12 -2.21 13.51
CA ASP A 33 0.40 -1.59 12.40
C ASP A 33 -0.11 -2.63 11.37
N ILE A 34 0.13 -3.93 11.59
CA ILE A 34 -0.41 -5.01 10.75
C ILE A 34 -1.89 -5.32 11.03
N HIS A 35 -2.39 -5.00 12.23
CA HIS A 35 -3.74 -5.41 12.68
C HIS A 35 -4.88 -5.03 11.72
N PRO A 36 -4.94 -3.80 11.15
CA PRO A 36 -6.01 -3.45 10.22
C PRO A 36 -6.02 -4.32 8.96
N ALA A 37 -4.84 -4.73 8.47
CA ALA A 37 -4.73 -5.60 7.31
C ALA A 37 -5.20 -7.03 7.65
N LEU A 38 -4.88 -7.53 8.84
CA LEU A 38 -5.38 -8.84 9.31
C LEU A 38 -6.90 -8.84 9.52
N GLN A 39 -7.47 -7.74 10.03
CA GLN A 39 -8.92 -7.58 10.19
C GLN A 39 -9.63 -7.61 8.83
N ILE A 40 -9.11 -6.90 7.82
CA ILE A 40 -9.68 -6.92 6.47
C ILE A 40 -9.46 -8.29 5.80
N PHE A 41 -8.32 -8.94 6.03
CA PHE A 41 -8.09 -10.30 5.56
C PHE A 41 -9.12 -11.29 6.14
N LEU A 42 -9.44 -11.18 7.44
CA LEU A 42 -10.52 -11.97 8.04
C LEU A 42 -11.86 -11.71 7.34
N LEU A 43 -12.16 -10.46 6.98
CA LEU A 43 -13.35 -10.13 6.16
C LEU A 43 -13.28 -10.78 4.78
N PHE A 44 -12.11 -10.88 4.14
CA PHE A 44 -11.97 -11.63 2.88
C PHE A 44 -12.34 -13.10 3.05
N VAL A 45 -11.84 -13.74 4.11
CA VAL A 45 -12.14 -15.14 4.42
C VAL A 45 -13.64 -15.32 4.65
N VAL A 46 -14.24 -14.53 5.57
CA VAL A 46 -15.66 -14.63 5.90
C VAL A 46 -16.54 -14.37 4.69
N SER A 47 -16.28 -13.31 3.93
CA SER A 47 -17.05 -12.97 2.72
C SER A 47 -16.96 -14.08 1.66
N THR A 48 -15.78 -14.67 1.48
CA THR A 48 -15.58 -15.78 0.53
C THR A 48 -16.27 -17.06 0.98
N LEU A 49 -16.29 -17.36 2.28
CA LEU A 49 -17.04 -18.50 2.82
C LEU A 49 -18.55 -18.29 2.67
N MET A 50 -19.04 -17.07 2.91
CA MET A 50 -20.46 -16.74 2.71
C MET A 50 -20.88 -16.85 1.25
N TYR A 51 -20.05 -16.33 0.34
CA TYR A 51 -20.24 -16.42 -1.12
C TYR A 51 -20.43 -17.87 -1.60
N ARG A 52 -19.66 -18.81 -1.03
CA ARG A 52 -19.67 -20.22 -1.46
C ARG A 52 -20.65 -21.10 -0.70
N GLY A 53 -20.96 -20.75 0.55
CA GLY A 53 -21.72 -21.60 1.47
C GLY A 53 -23.22 -21.32 1.51
N TYR A 54 -23.67 -20.15 1.03
CA TYR A 54 -25.06 -19.73 1.15
C TYR A 54 -25.64 -19.22 -0.17
N SER A 55 -26.95 -19.42 -0.37
CA SER A 55 -27.66 -19.00 -1.59
C SER A 55 -27.61 -17.50 -1.84
N PHE A 56 -27.65 -16.68 -0.79
CA PHE A 56 -27.53 -15.23 -0.88
C PHE A 56 -26.11 -14.78 -1.27
N GLY A 57 -25.11 -15.67 -1.30
CA GLY A 57 -23.76 -15.36 -1.75
C GLY A 57 -23.71 -14.79 -3.17
N SER A 58 -24.66 -15.18 -4.02
CA SER A 58 -24.85 -14.59 -5.36
C SER A 58 -25.08 -13.07 -5.36
N LEU A 59 -25.36 -12.47 -4.20
CA LEU A 59 -25.49 -11.02 -4.01
C LEU A 59 -24.16 -10.28 -3.85
N PHE A 60 -23.03 -10.99 -3.80
CA PHE A 60 -21.73 -10.40 -3.46
C PHE A 60 -20.91 -9.92 -4.67
N PRO A 61 -20.87 -10.65 -5.79
CA PRO A 61 -20.18 -10.19 -6.99
C PRO A 61 -20.81 -8.91 -7.56
N ALA A 62 -19.98 -8.08 -8.17
CA ALA A 62 -20.41 -6.86 -8.85
C ALA A 62 -20.45 -7.10 -10.36
N SER A 63 -21.57 -6.78 -10.99
CA SER A 63 -21.71 -6.74 -12.46
C SER A 63 -22.28 -5.40 -12.88
N GLY A 64 -22.05 -5.01 -14.15
CA GLY A 64 -22.57 -3.76 -14.68
C GLY A 64 -24.10 -3.70 -14.61
N GLU A 65 -24.77 -4.83 -14.90
CA GLU A 65 -26.21 -4.95 -14.79
C GLU A 65 -26.70 -4.75 -13.35
N ALA A 66 -26.11 -5.45 -12.38
CA ALA A 66 -26.56 -5.37 -10.99
C ALA A 66 -26.31 -3.96 -10.39
N VAL A 67 -25.18 -3.34 -10.73
CA VAL A 67 -24.78 -2.04 -10.17
C VAL A 67 -25.51 -0.89 -10.86
N PHE A 68 -25.50 -0.82 -12.20
CA PHE A 68 -26.00 0.33 -12.95
C PHE A 68 -27.50 0.23 -13.25
N SER A 69 -28.00 -0.94 -13.61
CA SER A 69 -29.44 -1.15 -13.89
C SER A 69 -30.20 -1.53 -12.63
N GLY A 70 -29.62 -2.42 -11.81
CA GLY A 70 -30.21 -2.92 -10.58
C GLY A 70 -30.04 -2.01 -9.37
N HIS A 71 -29.24 -0.94 -9.47
CA HIS A 71 -28.95 0.01 -8.39
C HIS A 71 -28.36 -0.65 -7.12
N GLN A 72 -27.69 -1.79 -7.27
CA GLN A 72 -27.17 -2.60 -6.17
C GLN A 72 -25.74 -2.17 -5.78
N TYR A 73 -25.57 -0.90 -5.42
CA TYR A 73 -24.24 -0.28 -5.22
C TYR A 73 -23.39 -0.93 -4.12
N TRP A 74 -24.01 -1.60 -3.14
CA TRP A 74 -23.27 -2.36 -2.11
C TRP A 74 -22.38 -3.44 -2.71
N ARG A 75 -22.71 -3.96 -3.90
CA ARG A 75 -21.94 -4.99 -4.61
C ARG A 75 -20.52 -4.56 -4.92
N ILE A 76 -20.31 -3.26 -5.17
CA ILE A 76 -18.97 -2.70 -5.40
C ILE A 76 -18.10 -2.96 -4.18
N LEU A 77 -18.62 -2.72 -2.98
CA LEU A 77 -17.90 -2.98 -1.74
C LEU A 77 -17.74 -4.48 -1.49
N THR A 78 -18.84 -5.26 -1.54
CA THR A 78 -18.78 -6.70 -1.22
C THR A 78 -17.92 -7.51 -2.18
N SER A 79 -17.86 -7.12 -3.45
CA SER A 79 -17.02 -7.78 -4.46
C SER A 79 -15.53 -7.70 -4.13
N LEU A 80 -15.07 -6.62 -3.47
CA LEU A 80 -13.66 -6.46 -3.06
C LEU A 80 -13.24 -7.51 -2.03
N PHE A 81 -14.17 -7.97 -1.18
CA PHE A 81 -13.87 -8.95 -0.13
C PHE A 81 -14.10 -10.39 -0.60
N THR A 82 -14.80 -10.57 -1.71
CA THR A 82 -15.21 -11.89 -2.19
C THR A 82 -14.20 -12.43 -3.19
N HIS A 83 -13.84 -13.71 -3.11
CA HIS A 83 -12.92 -14.33 -4.06
C HIS A 83 -13.55 -15.56 -4.72
N SER A 84 -13.20 -15.82 -5.98
CA SER A 84 -13.72 -16.95 -6.76
C SER A 84 -13.30 -18.32 -6.21
N GLY A 85 -12.19 -18.40 -5.48
CA GLY A 85 -11.69 -19.63 -4.88
C GLY A 85 -10.55 -19.40 -3.89
N MET A 86 -10.11 -20.48 -3.23
CA MET A 86 -9.08 -20.41 -2.19
C MET A 86 -7.73 -19.95 -2.72
N THR A 87 -7.31 -20.44 -3.89
CA THR A 87 -6.06 -20.01 -4.53
C THR A 87 -6.08 -18.51 -4.85
N HIS A 88 -7.21 -18.00 -5.34
CA HIS A 88 -7.38 -16.57 -5.63
C HIS A 88 -7.39 -15.72 -4.34
N LEU A 89 -8.00 -16.22 -3.27
CA LEU A 89 -7.94 -15.58 -1.95
C LEU A 89 -6.51 -15.51 -1.42
N LEU A 90 -5.80 -16.64 -1.41
CA LEU A 90 -4.43 -16.71 -0.90
C LEU A 90 -3.48 -15.81 -1.71
N SER A 91 -3.59 -15.80 -3.04
CA SER A 91 -2.76 -14.96 -3.91
C SER A 91 -2.99 -13.46 -3.72
N ASN A 92 -4.20 -13.03 -3.38
CA ASN A 92 -4.46 -11.63 -3.01
C ASN A 92 -3.99 -11.32 -1.59
N SER A 93 -4.14 -12.26 -0.67
CA SER A 93 -3.95 -12.00 0.76
C SER A 93 -2.51 -11.67 1.13
N TRP A 94 -1.51 -12.34 0.53
CA TRP A 94 -0.12 -12.05 0.86
C TRP A 94 0.29 -10.62 0.43
N LEU A 95 -0.07 -10.20 -0.80
CA LEU A 95 0.18 -8.83 -1.26
C LEU A 95 -0.61 -7.81 -0.44
N PHE A 96 -1.89 -8.09 -0.19
CA PHE A 96 -2.75 -7.20 0.57
C PHE A 96 -2.21 -6.95 1.98
N ILE A 97 -1.77 -8.00 2.68
CA ILE A 97 -1.22 -7.88 4.04
C ILE A 97 0.08 -7.08 4.03
N ILE A 98 1.00 -7.37 3.10
CA ILE A 98 2.29 -6.65 3.01
C ILE A 98 2.07 -5.16 2.73
N PHE A 99 1.29 -4.84 1.70
CA PHE A 99 1.05 -3.44 1.33
C PHE A 99 0.16 -2.72 2.35
N GLY A 100 -0.82 -3.40 2.93
CA GLY A 100 -1.64 -2.84 4.00
C GLY A 100 -0.79 -2.49 5.23
N TRP A 101 0.11 -3.40 5.63
CA TRP A 101 1.05 -3.18 6.71
C TRP A 101 1.99 -2.00 6.44
N PHE A 102 2.58 -1.95 5.25
CA PHE A 102 3.50 -0.88 4.88
C PHE A 102 2.78 0.47 4.81
N LEU A 103 1.69 0.56 4.06
CA LEU A 103 0.93 1.81 3.93
C LEU A 103 0.46 2.33 5.30
N ARG A 104 -0.01 1.43 6.17
CA ARG A 104 -0.42 1.79 7.54
C ARG A 104 0.75 2.30 8.37
N THR A 105 1.86 1.58 8.37
CA THR A 105 3.02 1.90 9.22
C THR A 105 3.64 3.25 8.85
N TYR A 106 3.89 3.46 7.55
CA TYR A 106 4.65 4.63 7.12
C TYR A 106 3.77 5.87 6.91
N PHE A 107 2.50 5.68 6.54
CA PHE A 107 1.63 6.77 6.09
C PHE A 107 0.28 6.88 6.83
N GLY A 108 0.00 5.97 7.77
CA GLY A 108 -1.09 6.08 8.73
C GLY A 108 -2.48 5.66 8.21
N THR A 109 -3.48 5.85 9.07
CA THR A 109 -4.85 5.32 8.91
C THR A 109 -5.60 5.85 7.69
N ILE A 110 -5.32 7.10 7.28
CA ILE A 110 -5.97 7.73 6.13
C ILE A 110 -5.54 7.05 4.83
N VAL A 111 -4.26 6.69 4.69
CA VAL A 111 -3.77 5.99 3.49
C VAL A 111 -4.21 4.53 3.51
N PHE A 112 -4.06 3.85 4.65
CA PHE A 112 -4.60 2.51 4.85
C PHE A 112 -5.30 2.37 6.21
N PRO A 113 -6.58 1.94 6.24
CA PRO A 113 -7.32 1.32 5.12
C PRO A 113 -8.16 2.29 4.28
N VAL A 114 -8.35 3.55 4.70
CA VAL A 114 -9.42 4.42 4.17
C VAL A 114 -9.27 4.70 2.67
N LEU A 115 -8.17 5.35 2.26
CA LEU A 115 -7.94 5.68 0.86
C LEU A 115 -7.85 4.42 -0.01
N SER A 116 -7.21 3.35 0.51
CA SER A 116 -7.10 2.08 -0.20
C SER A 116 -8.47 1.49 -0.55
N LEU A 117 -9.43 1.48 0.39
CA LEU A 117 -10.80 1.02 0.13
C LEU A 117 -11.53 1.94 -0.86
N VAL A 118 -11.38 3.26 -0.73
CA VAL A 118 -11.99 4.22 -1.66
C VAL A 118 -11.49 4.01 -3.09
N LEU A 119 -10.17 3.87 -3.28
CA LEU A 119 -9.60 3.59 -4.59
C LEU A 119 -10.00 2.21 -5.12
N GLY A 120 -10.10 1.20 -4.25
CA GLY A 120 -10.64 -0.11 -4.61
C GLY A 120 -12.07 -0.03 -5.15
N MET A 121 -12.96 0.67 -4.46
CA MET A 121 -14.34 0.86 -4.90
C MET A 121 -14.43 1.67 -6.20
N ALA A 122 -13.67 2.76 -6.31
CA ALA A 122 -13.59 3.55 -7.53
C ALA A 122 -13.04 2.73 -8.71
N GLY A 123 -12.03 1.90 -8.47
CA GLY A 123 -11.45 0.99 -9.45
C GLY A 123 -12.45 -0.05 -9.92
N THR A 124 -13.20 -0.68 -9.01
CA THR A 124 -14.28 -1.61 -9.38
C THR A 124 -15.36 -0.90 -10.21
N TRP A 125 -15.81 0.28 -9.79
CA TRP A 125 -16.80 1.06 -10.55
C TRP A 125 -16.33 1.34 -11.98
N ILE A 126 -15.11 1.86 -12.13
CA ILE A 126 -14.55 2.19 -13.44
C ILE A 126 -14.36 0.93 -14.28
N THR A 127 -13.87 -0.16 -13.68
CA THR A 127 -13.65 -1.43 -14.39
C THR A 127 -14.95 -1.98 -14.96
N LEU A 128 -16.08 -1.90 -14.23
CA LEU A 128 -17.39 -2.35 -14.72
C LEU A 128 -17.85 -1.64 -16.00
N LEU A 129 -17.37 -0.41 -16.27
CA LEU A 129 -17.69 0.33 -17.49
C LEU A 129 -17.01 -0.27 -18.74
N PHE A 130 -16.00 -1.13 -18.57
CA PHE A 130 -15.23 -1.74 -19.65
C PHE A 130 -15.61 -3.20 -19.92
N TYR A 131 -16.45 -3.80 -19.08
CA TYR A 131 -16.89 -5.19 -19.23
C TYR A 131 -18.33 -5.26 -19.72
N ASP A 132 -18.67 -6.41 -20.32
CA ASP A 132 -20.06 -6.75 -20.58
C ASP A 132 -20.87 -6.70 -19.26
N PRO A 133 -22.10 -6.12 -19.24
CA PRO A 133 -22.88 -5.94 -18.02
C PRO A 133 -23.17 -7.23 -17.24
N THR A 134 -23.09 -8.40 -17.88
CA THR A 134 -23.33 -9.72 -17.28
C THR A 134 -22.09 -10.31 -16.59
N VAL A 135 -20.90 -9.74 -16.83
CA VAL A 135 -19.64 -10.22 -16.23
C VAL A 135 -19.61 -9.85 -14.75
N ASN A 136 -19.38 -10.87 -13.92
CA ASN A 136 -19.23 -10.71 -12.48
C ASN A 136 -17.76 -10.50 -12.11
N LEU A 137 -17.49 -9.40 -11.41
CA LEU A 137 -16.21 -9.11 -10.78
C LEU A 137 -16.23 -9.52 -9.31
N VAL A 138 -15.14 -10.17 -8.89
CA VAL A 138 -14.82 -10.51 -7.51
C VAL A 138 -13.31 -10.37 -7.29
N GLY A 139 -12.92 -9.99 -6.09
CA GLY A 139 -11.54 -10.04 -5.61
C GLY A 139 -10.97 -8.66 -5.31
N ALA A 140 -9.98 -8.65 -4.43
CA ALA A 140 -9.31 -7.43 -3.98
C ALA A 140 -8.24 -6.90 -4.96
N SER A 141 -7.97 -7.60 -6.07
CA SER A 141 -6.75 -7.37 -6.86
C SER A 141 -6.64 -5.96 -7.43
N GLY A 142 -7.73 -5.33 -7.89
CA GLY A 142 -7.72 -3.93 -8.33
C GLY A 142 -7.39 -2.95 -7.17
N MET A 143 -7.90 -3.22 -5.96
CA MET A 143 -7.54 -2.47 -4.75
C MET A 143 -6.05 -2.66 -4.40
N ILE A 144 -5.53 -3.87 -4.49
CA ILE A 144 -4.10 -4.16 -4.26
C ILE A 144 -3.23 -3.40 -5.27
N HIS A 145 -3.60 -3.37 -6.54
CA HIS A 145 -2.87 -2.59 -7.54
C HIS A 145 -2.94 -1.08 -7.26
N SER A 146 -4.06 -0.59 -6.71
CA SER A 146 -4.15 0.78 -6.19
C SER A 146 -3.21 1.01 -5.01
N MET A 147 -3.10 0.06 -4.08
CA MET A 147 -2.17 0.10 -2.96
C MET A 147 -0.70 0.09 -3.41
N ILE A 148 -0.37 -0.67 -4.46
CA ILE A 148 0.96 -0.67 -5.08
C ILE A 148 1.27 0.71 -5.69
N GLY A 149 0.35 1.27 -6.47
CA GLY A 149 0.52 2.62 -7.04
C GLY A 149 0.69 3.69 -5.95
N LEU A 150 -0.13 3.64 -4.90
CA LEU A 150 -0.01 4.48 -3.72
C LEU A 150 1.39 4.37 -3.09
N TRP A 151 1.82 3.13 -2.81
CA TRP A 151 3.10 2.85 -2.18
C TRP A 151 4.26 3.43 -3.00
N ILE A 152 4.22 3.29 -4.32
CA ILE A 152 5.29 3.75 -5.20
C ILE A 152 5.45 5.27 -5.17
N VAL A 153 4.35 6.01 -5.27
CA VAL A 153 4.41 7.48 -5.23
C VAL A 153 4.93 7.94 -3.86
N LEU A 154 4.41 7.36 -2.79
CA LEU A 154 4.80 7.74 -1.44
C LEU A 154 6.25 7.32 -1.13
N TYR A 155 6.70 6.17 -1.63
CA TYR A 155 8.10 5.73 -1.55
C TYR A 155 9.02 6.74 -2.23
N VAL A 156 8.77 7.10 -3.49
CA VAL A 156 9.59 8.07 -4.22
C VAL A 156 9.64 9.41 -3.49
N ARG A 157 8.50 9.82 -2.91
CA ARG A 157 8.33 11.11 -2.22
C ARG A 157 9.01 11.17 -0.85
N PHE A 158 9.00 10.08 -0.08
CA PHE A 158 9.34 10.09 1.35
C PHE A 158 10.55 9.21 1.73
N ASP A 159 11.02 8.31 0.87
CA ASP A 159 12.36 7.74 1.05
C ASP A 159 13.38 8.88 1.07
N SER A 160 14.32 8.89 2.01
CA SER A 160 15.41 9.88 2.01
C SER A 160 16.78 9.23 1.90
N ASP A 161 16.83 7.90 1.94
CA ASP A 161 18.08 7.15 1.96
C ASP A 161 18.70 7.11 0.57
N HIS A 162 17.89 7.07 -0.50
CA HIS A 162 18.34 6.98 -1.89
C HIS A 162 18.20 8.30 -2.63
N THR A 163 18.88 8.46 -3.76
CA THR A 163 18.68 9.61 -4.68
C THR A 163 17.36 9.47 -5.44
N VAL A 164 16.77 10.58 -5.90
CA VAL A 164 15.50 10.54 -6.66
C VAL A 164 15.59 9.63 -7.91
N PRO A 165 16.66 9.68 -8.74
CA PRO A 165 16.79 8.75 -9.87
C PRO A 165 16.81 7.28 -9.44
N MET A 166 17.49 6.96 -8.33
CA MET A 166 17.52 5.59 -7.80
C MET A 166 16.14 5.14 -7.30
N ARG A 167 15.40 6.03 -6.61
CA ARG A 167 14.03 5.73 -6.17
C ARG A 167 13.11 5.46 -7.36
N LEU A 168 13.19 6.29 -8.40
CA LEU A 168 12.41 6.11 -9.63
C LEU A 168 12.78 4.80 -10.34
N PHE A 169 14.06 4.49 -10.46
CA PHE A 169 14.53 3.22 -11.04
C PHE A 169 13.96 2.02 -10.28
N ARG A 170 14.05 2.02 -8.95
CA ARG A 170 13.50 0.95 -8.10
C ARG A 170 11.98 0.86 -8.20
N ALA A 171 11.29 2.00 -8.20
CA ALA A 171 9.83 2.08 -8.37
C ALA A 171 9.37 1.51 -9.72
N VAL A 172 10.04 1.87 -10.81
CA VAL A 172 9.74 1.36 -12.15
C VAL A 172 10.04 -0.14 -12.22
N GLY A 173 11.22 -0.57 -11.77
CA GLY A 173 11.58 -1.99 -11.76
C GLY A 173 10.59 -2.84 -10.95
N PHE A 174 10.18 -2.34 -9.78
CA PHE A 174 9.16 -2.98 -8.96
C PHE A 174 7.78 -3.02 -9.65
N SER A 175 7.37 -1.91 -10.28
CA SER A 175 6.10 -1.84 -11.04
C SER A 175 6.07 -2.88 -12.15
N LEU A 176 7.15 -2.97 -12.94
CA LEU A 176 7.25 -3.93 -14.05
C LEU A 176 7.19 -5.37 -13.55
N ALA A 177 7.88 -5.68 -12.44
CA ALA A 177 7.84 -7.00 -11.84
C ALA A 177 6.46 -7.40 -11.30
N MET A 178 5.65 -6.43 -10.84
CA MET A 178 4.32 -6.70 -10.29
C MET A 178 3.20 -6.66 -11.34
N LEU A 179 3.29 -5.78 -12.34
CA LEU A 179 2.23 -5.58 -13.34
C LEU A 179 2.29 -6.58 -14.49
N ILE A 180 3.46 -7.19 -14.74
CA ILE A 180 3.62 -8.14 -15.85
C ILE A 180 3.39 -9.55 -15.30
N PRO A 181 2.23 -10.17 -15.59
CA PRO A 181 1.98 -11.55 -15.17
C PRO A 181 2.87 -12.51 -15.96
N SER A 182 3.37 -13.55 -15.30
CA SER A 182 4.10 -14.63 -15.98
C SER A 182 3.18 -15.49 -16.86
N THR A 183 1.88 -15.53 -16.56
CA THR A 183 0.86 -16.26 -17.33
C THR A 183 -0.46 -15.49 -17.35
N VAL A 184 -1.17 -15.54 -18.48
CA VAL A 184 -2.50 -14.94 -18.61
C VAL A 184 -3.56 -15.96 -18.20
N GLN A 185 -4.30 -15.65 -17.15
CA GLN A 185 -5.44 -16.42 -16.63
C GLN A 185 -6.76 -15.73 -17.00
N ALA A 186 -7.77 -16.53 -17.39
CA ALA A 186 -9.07 -16.03 -17.83
C ALA A 186 -9.90 -15.43 -16.68
N GLU A 187 -9.68 -15.90 -15.46
CA GLU A 187 -10.38 -15.47 -14.25
C GLU A 187 -9.81 -14.17 -13.66
N VAL A 188 -8.72 -13.65 -14.23
CA VAL A 188 -8.03 -12.44 -13.75
C VAL A 188 -8.38 -11.24 -14.63
N SER A 189 -8.86 -10.17 -13.99
CA SER A 189 -9.12 -8.90 -14.67
C SER A 189 -7.86 -8.03 -14.71
N TYR A 190 -7.12 -8.08 -15.83
CA TYR A 190 -5.99 -7.17 -16.07
C TYR A 190 -6.44 -5.72 -16.23
N THR A 191 -7.68 -5.49 -16.69
CA THR A 191 -8.30 -4.15 -16.68
C THR A 191 -8.41 -3.61 -15.27
N ALA A 192 -8.88 -4.42 -14.30
CA ALA A 192 -8.94 -4.01 -12.89
C ALA A 192 -7.55 -3.70 -12.33
N HIS A 193 -6.51 -4.44 -12.73
CA HIS A 193 -5.13 -4.19 -12.32
C HIS A 193 -4.61 -2.86 -12.85
N GLY A 194 -4.77 -2.61 -14.15
CA GLY A 194 -4.33 -1.36 -14.79
C GLY A 194 -5.07 -0.14 -14.26
N VAL A 195 -6.40 -0.20 -14.18
CA VAL A 195 -7.25 0.87 -13.61
C VAL A 195 -6.85 1.13 -12.16
N GLY A 196 -6.73 0.06 -11.35
CA GLY A 196 -6.32 0.17 -9.96
C GLY A 196 -4.96 0.85 -9.81
N PHE A 197 -3.96 0.41 -10.58
CA PHE A 197 -2.62 0.99 -10.53
C PHE A 197 -2.62 2.49 -10.86
N ILE A 198 -3.33 2.89 -11.92
CA ILE A 198 -3.46 4.31 -12.31
C ILE A 198 -4.12 5.13 -11.20
N LEU A 199 -5.21 4.63 -10.61
CA LEU A 199 -5.89 5.28 -9.48
C LEU A 199 -4.98 5.36 -8.25
N GLY A 200 -4.16 4.35 -8.01
CA GLY A 200 -3.14 4.33 -6.97
C GLY A 200 -2.11 5.45 -7.11
N ILE A 201 -1.55 5.61 -8.32
CA ILE A 201 -0.62 6.70 -8.64
C ILE A 201 -1.30 8.05 -8.44
N ALA A 202 -2.48 8.25 -9.00
CA ALA A 202 -3.23 9.50 -8.86
C ALA A 202 -3.55 9.81 -7.40
N GLY A 203 -4.06 8.83 -6.65
CA GLY A 203 -4.35 8.95 -5.22
C GLY A 203 -3.10 9.26 -4.39
N GLY A 204 -1.96 8.68 -4.73
CA GLY A 204 -0.68 8.94 -4.07
C GLY A 204 -0.20 10.36 -4.29
N LEU A 205 -0.30 10.86 -5.53
CA LEU A 205 0.06 12.24 -5.86
C LEU A 205 -0.84 13.22 -5.10
N LEU A 206 -2.15 12.98 -5.10
CA LEU A 206 -3.15 13.83 -4.44
C LEU A 206 -3.03 13.83 -2.91
N CYS A 207 -2.73 12.68 -2.29
CA CYS A 207 -2.64 12.59 -0.83
C CYS A 207 -1.27 13.02 -0.30
N SER A 208 -0.21 12.95 -1.11
CA SER A 208 1.17 13.22 -0.68
C SER A 208 1.39 14.55 0.08
N PRO A 209 0.72 15.68 -0.23
CA PRO A 209 0.90 16.92 0.53
C PRO A 209 0.35 16.85 1.96
N PHE A 210 -0.57 15.91 2.23
CA PHE A 210 -1.28 15.78 3.50
C PHE A 210 -0.76 14.62 4.36
N VAL A 211 0.08 13.76 3.80
CA VAL A 211 0.67 12.62 4.51
C VAL A 211 1.75 13.11 5.46
N LYS A 212 1.53 12.91 6.77
CA LYS A 212 2.56 13.00 7.80
C LYS A 212 3.13 11.60 8.01
N THR A 213 4.43 11.44 7.81
CA THR A 213 5.08 10.14 8.01
C THR A 213 5.04 9.76 9.49
N GLY A 214 4.50 8.58 9.81
CA GLY A 214 4.23 8.13 11.19
C GLY A 214 5.47 7.84 12.05
N MET A 215 6.67 7.98 11.48
CA MET A 215 7.95 7.78 12.15
C MET A 215 8.75 9.06 12.20
N SER A 216 8.18 10.09 12.86
CA SER A 216 8.97 11.22 13.33
C SER A 216 10.00 10.71 14.34
N PRO A 217 11.27 11.15 14.29
CA PRO A 217 12.32 10.73 15.20
C PRO A 217 12.02 10.90 16.69
N GLU A 218 11.05 11.74 17.07
CA GLU A 218 10.69 12.06 18.46
C GLU A 218 9.69 11.07 19.11
N ALA A 219 9.02 10.21 18.33
CA ALA A 219 7.92 9.39 18.84
C ALA A 219 8.34 8.09 19.56
N ASP A 220 9.63 7.80 19.66
CA ASP A 220 10.18 6.53 20.18
C ASP A 220 10.83 6.66 21.57
N GLU A 221 11.12 7.88 22.04
CA GLU A 221 11.63 8.09 23.41
C GLU A 221 10.59 7.77 24.50
N GLY A 222 9.30 7.77 24.15
CA GLY A 222 8.21 7.44 25.09
C GLY A 222 7.99 5.95 25.36
N ASP A 223 8.51 5.03 24.53
CA ASP A 223 8.31 3.56 24.68
C ASP A 223 9.50 2.90 25.42
N ILE A 224 10.62 3.59 25.58
CA ILE A 224 11.81 3.08 26.28
C ILE A 224 11.73 3.33 27.79
N ASN A 225 11.20 4.48 28.22
CA ASN A 225 11.11 4.82 29.65
C ASN A 225 10.06 4.00 30.43
N ASP A 226 9.04 3.46 29.76
CA ASP A 226 8.00 2.64 30.42
C ASP A 226 8.44 1.20 30.72
N ARG A 227 9.63 0.78 30.22
CA ARG A 227 10.19 -0.55 30.47
C ARG A 227 11.32 -0.57 31.48
N SER A 228 11.79 0.59 31.93
CA SER A 228 12.84 0.72 32.94
C SER A 228 12.31 0.93 34.36
N GLU A 229 11.01 1.20 34.54
CA GLU A 229 10.41 1.45 35.86
C GLU A 229 9.72 0.23 36.48
N THR A 230 9.72 -0.92 35.79
CA THR A 230 9.23 -2.19 36.34
C THR A 230 10.37 -3.20 36.45
N ASN A 231 11.28 -2.98 37.40
CA ASN A 231 12.17 -4.03 37.95
C ASN A 231 12.55 -3.71 39.39
#